data_AF-A0A0S8FPT1-F1
#
_entry.id   AF-A0A0S8FPT1-F1
#
_cell.length_a   1.000
_cell.length_b   1.000
_cell.length_c   1.000
_cell.angle_alpha   90.00
_cell.angle_beta   90.00
_cell.angle_gamma   90.00
#
_symmetry.space_group_name_H-M   'P 1'
#
loop_
_entity.id
_entity.type
_entity.pdbx_description
1 polymer ?
#
loop_
_entity_poly.entity_id
_entity_poly.type
_entity_poly.pdbx_seq_one_letter_code
_entity_poly.pdbx_strand_id
1 'polypeptide(L)'
;MNRALPTLLLLATLPAGAGGPALEVGEMIRNGDFAAGMAGWWSWTRPGDSARAEVVGGRLHARVERATDWWAANVYQTFGTLRPGWRYRLGFTARKRGPSSVMRIGFSAGAEPSGLRAPWSGPTPSR
;
A
#
# COMPACT_ATOMS: atom_id res chain seq x y z
N MET A 1 -9.49 7.48 31.52
CA MET A 1 -8.02 7.28 31.61
C MET A 1 -7.42 7.49 30.24
N ASN A 2 -6.85 8.68 30.01
CA ASN A 2 -6.17 9.06 28.78
C ASN A 2 -4.77 8.43 28.75
N ARG A 3 -4.41 7.76 27.66
CA ARG A 3 -3.00 7.51 27.33
C ARG A 3 -2.72 8.07 25.94
N ALA A 4 -2.21 9.29 25.92
CA ALA A 4 -1.57 9.88 24.75
C ALA A 4 -0.30 9.06 24.44
N LEU A 5 -0.17 8.57 23.21
CA LEU A 5 1.06 7.97 22.72
C LEU A 5 2.04 9.10 22.34
N PRO A 6 3.35 8.95 22.58
CA PRO A 6 4.31 10.00 22.24
C PRO A 6 4.45 10.10 20.72
N THR A 7 4.21 11.29 20.18
CA THR A 7 4.60 11.65 18.81
C THR A 7 6.11 11.78 18.77
N LEU A 8 6.79 10.85 18.09
CA LEU A 8 8.23 10.93 17.85
C LEU A 8 8.47 11.92 16.69
N LEU A 9 8.84 13.16 17.02
CA LEU A 9 9.33 14.12 16.03
C LEU A 9 10.83 13.85 15.81
N LEU A 10 11.18 13.23 14.68
CA LEU A 10 12.58 13.01 14.31
C LEU A 10 13.08 14.21 13.50
N LEU A 11 13.85 15.10 14.13
CA LEU A 11 14.66 16.10 13.44
C LEU A 11 15.86 15.40 12.79
N ALA A 12 15.84 15.25 11.47
CA ALA A 12 17.03 14.84 10.73
C ALA A 12 17.86 16.08 10.38
N THR A 13 19.02 16.22 11.00
CA THR A 13 20.03 17.20 10.58
C THR A 13 20.63 16.74 9.26
N LEU A 14 20.33 17.46 8.17
CA LEU A 14 20.97 17.24 6.86
C LEU A 14 22.41 17.81 6.91
N PRO A 15 23.40 17.14 6.30
CA PRO A 15 24.73 17.73 6.15
C PRO A 15 24.62 19.02 5.34
N ALA A 16 25.22 20.09 5.85
CA ALA A 16 25.32 21.37 5.17
C ALA A 16 26.11 21.19 3.86
N GLY A 17 25.44 21.28 2.72
CA GLY A 17 26.10 21.17 1.41
C GLY A 17 25.23 20.83 0.19
N ALA A 18 23.95 20.49 0.35
CA ALA A 18 23.05 20.27 -0.78
C ALA A 18 22.02 21.41 -0.88
N GLY A 19 22.47 22.58 -1.35
CA GLY A 19 21.67 23.78 -1.54
C GLY A 19 20.74 23.72 -2.77
N GLY A 20 19.79 22.80 -2.77
CA GLY A 20 18.57 22.89 -3.58
C GLY A 20 17.39 22.55 -2.68
N PRO A 21 16.18 23.10 -2.88
CA PRO A 21 15.01 22.58 -2.19
C PRO A 21 14.96 21.09 -2.51
N ALA A 22 15.07 20.24 -1.48
CA ALA A 22 14.63 18.87 -1.61
C ALA A 22 13.20 18.98 -2.13
N LEU A 23 13.01 18.67 -3.41
CA LEU A 23 11.69 18.59 -3.99
C LEU A 23 11.03 17.43 -3.26
N GLU A 24 10.41 17.70 -2.12
CA GLU A 24 9.46 16.81 -1.49
C GLU A 24 8.36 16.63 -2.54
N VAL A 25 8.51 15.60 -3.37
CA VAL A 25 7.36 14.97 -3.98
C VAL A 25 6.52 14.57 -2.78
N GLY A 26 5.50 15.37 -2.49
CA GLY A 26 4.61 15.15 -1.36
C GLY A 26 4.03 13.74 -1.40
N GLU A 27 3.45 13.33 -0.28
CA GLU A 27 2.87 12.00 -0.09
C GLU A 27 2.18 11.48 -1.37
N MET A 28 2.69 10.36 -1.88
CA MET A 28 2.22 9.78 -3.15
C MET A 28 1.00 8.89 -2.93
N ILE A 29 0.82 8.37 -1.71
CA ILE A 29 -0.31 7.55 -1.31
C ILE A 29 -1.46 8.42 -0.86
N ARG A 30 -2.59 8.31 -1.55
CA ARG A 30 -3.83 8.97 -1.17
C ARG A 30 -4.53 8.15 -0.08
N ASN A 31 -5.10 8.83 0.91
CA ASN A 31 -5.86 8.16 1.99
C ASN A 31 -5.05 7.03 2.66
N GLY A 32 -3.75 7.27 2.93
CA GLY A 32 -2.87 6.30 3.59
C GLY A 32 -3.15 6.10 5.08
N ASP A 33 -3.91 7.03 5.67
CA ASP A 33 -4.42 6.97 7.04
C ASP A 33 -5.79 6.26 7.14
N PHE A 34 -6.42 5.97 6.01
CA PHE A 34 -7.74 5.35 5.89
C PHE A 34 -8.89 6.19 6.48
N ALA A 35 -8.72 7.51 6.66
CA ALA A 35 -9.77 8.39 7.18
C ALA A 35 -11.00 8.46 6.25
N ALA A 36 -10.80 8.27 4.95
CA ALA A 36 -11.87 8.20 3.94
C ALA A 36 -12.25 6.75 3.59
N GLY A 37 -12.08 5.81 4.52
CA GLY A 37 -12.37 4.40 4.29
C GLY A 37 -11.48 3.80 3.21
N MET A 38 -12.05 3.04 2.28
CA MET A 38 -11.33 2.42 1.15
C MET A 38 -11.12 3.36 -0.04
N ALA A 39 -11.43 4.66 0.05
CA ALA A 39 -11.28 5.57 -1.08
C ALA A 39 -9.84 5.56 -1.64
N GLY A 40 -9.69 5.28 -2.94
CA GLY A 40 -8.40 5.17 -3.62
C GLY A 40 -7.62 3.87 -3.33
N TRP A 41 -8.20 2.92 -2.60
CA TRP A 41 -7.63 1.60 -2.38
C TRP A 41 -8.53 0.54 -3.01
N TRP A 42 -7.90 -0.46 -3.63
CA TRP A 42 -8.57 -1.59 -4.24
C TRP A 42 -8.14 -2.88 -3.56
N SER A 43 -9.03 -3.86 -3.59
CA SER A 43 -8.71 -5.22 -3.21
C SER A 43 -8.99 -6.15 -4.36
N TRP A 44 -8.12 -7.13 -4.53
CA TRP A 44 -8.29 -8.18 -5.52
C TRP A 44 -8.05 -9.53 -4.87
N THR A 45 -8.86 -10.51 -5.26
CA THR A 45 -8.72 -11.90 -4.82
C THR A 45 -8.85 -12.81 -6.03
N ARG A 46 -7.94 -13.78 -6.14
CA ARG A 46 -7.94 -14.76 -7.22
C ARG A 46 -9.27 -15.53 -7.20
N PRO A 47 -9.89 -15.80 -8.36
CA PRO A 47 -11.05 -16.67 -8.44
C PRO A 47 -10.80 -18.01 -7.73
N GLY A 48 -11.74 -18.38 -6.89
CA GLY A 48 -11.67 -19.56 -6.02
C GLY A 48 -11.13 -19.27 -4.63
N ASP A 49 -10.22 -18.31 -4.45
CA ASP A 49 -9.71 -17.90 -3.13
C ASP A 49 -10.70 -16.95 -2.44
N SER A 50 -10.48 -16.68 -1.15
CA SER A 50 -11.38 -15.84 -0.37
C SER A 50 -10.60 -14.94 0.58
N ALA A 51 -10.78 -13.64 0.39
CA ALA A 51 -10.27 -12.59 1.25
C ALA A 51 -11.24 -11.40 1.22
N ARG A 52 -11.21 -10.59 2.28
CA ARG A 52 -11.97 -9.35 2.39
C ARG A 52 -11.06 -8.24 2.89
N ALA A 53 -11.21 -7.06 2.29
CA ALA A 53 -10.55 -5.84 2.76
C ALA A 53 -11.60 -4.79 3.11
N GLU A 54 -11.46 -4.20 4.29
CA GLU A 54 -12.36 -3.14 4.76
C GLU A 54 -11.64 -2.24 5.76
N VAL A 55 -12.14 -1.02 5.94
CA VAL A 55 -11.64 -0.12 6.98
C VAL A 55 -12.54 -0.23 8.20
N VAL A 56 -11.95 -0.61 9.33
CA VAL A 56 -12.64 -0.76 10.62
C VAL A 56 -11.84 -0.02 11.68
N GLY A 57 -12.48 0.92 12.37
CA GLY A 57 -11.82 1.72 13.42
C GLY A 57 -10.62 2.52 12.90
N GLY A 58 -10.74 3.11 11.70
CA GLY A 58 -9.68 3.93 11.08
C GLY A 58 -8.45 3.15 10.62
N ARG A 59 -8.58 1.85 10.40
CA ARG A 59 -7.47 0.99 9.96
C ARG A 59 -7.95 0.02 8.90
N LEU A 60 -7.13 -0.19 7.87
CA LEU A 60 -7.38 -1.24 6.90
C LEU A 60 -7.18 -2.62 7.53
N HIS A 61 -8.22 -3.43 7.42
CA HIS A 61 -8.28 -4.80 7.86
C HIS A 61 -8.40 -5.68 6.61
N ALA A 62 -7.32 -6.39 6.29
CA ALA A 62 -7.32 -7.45 5.29
C ALA A 62 -7.43 -8.80 6.00
N ARG A 63 -8.55 -9.50 5.77
CA ARG A 63 -8.77 -10.86 6.24
C ARG A 63 -8.60 -11.80 5.05
N VAL A 64 -7.77 -12.81 5.21
CA VAL A 64 -7.58 -13.87 4.22
C VAL A 64 -8.11 -15.15 4.83
N GLU A 65 -9.24 -15.64 4.34
CA GLU A 65 -9.81 -16.93 4.76
C GLU A 65 -9.17 -18.10 4.01
N ARG A 66 -8.85 -17.91 2.72
CA ARG A 66 -8.25 -18.93 1.85
C ARG A 66 -7.39 -18.25 0.79
N ALA A 67 -6.14 -18.70 0.66
CA ALA A 67 -5.24 -18.28 -0.40
C ALA A 67 -4.29 -19.44 -0.73
N THR A 68 -4.32 -19.95 -1.96
CA THR A 68 -3.41 -21.03 -2.39
C THR A 68 -2.04 -20.52 -2.79
N ASP A 69 -1.95 -19.25 -3.19
CA ASP A 69 -0.72 -18.59 -3.61
C ASP A 69 -0.51 -17.29 -2.84
N TRP A 70 0.74 -16.88 -2.74
CA TRP A 70 1.10 -15.68 -1.98
C TRP A 70 0.60 -14.37 -2.59
N TRP A 71 0.24 -14.37 -3.88
CA TRP A 71 -0.31 -13.24 -4.61
C TRP A 71 -1.84 -13.33 -4.75
N ALA A 72 -2.48 -14.35 -4.18
CA ALA A 72 -3.89 -14.61 -4.40
C ALA A 72 -4.84 -13.59 -3.74
N ALA A 73 -4.36 -12.79 -2.78
CA ALA A 73 -5.13 -11.74 -2.14
C ALA A 73 -4.25 -10.49 -1.97
N ASN A 74 -4.69 -9.38 -2.56
CA ASN A 74 -3.96 -8.12 -2.54
C ASN A 74 -4.86 -6.97 -2.12
N VAL A 75 -4.25 -5.99 -1.47
CA VAL A 75 -4.79 -4.65 -1.29
C VAL A 75 -3.76 -3.70 -1.87
N TYR A 76 -4.18 -2.82 -2.77
CA TYR A 76 -3.26 -1.99 -3.54
C TYR A 76 -3.85 -0.63 -3.86
N GLN A 77 -2.97 0.29 -4.19
CA GLN A 77 -3.29 1.59 -4.76
C GLN A 77 -2.35 1.83 -5.93
N THR A 78 -2.90 2.29 -7.05
CA THR A 78 -2.08 2.86 -8.11
C THR A 78 -1.79 4.32 -7.77
N PHE A 79 -0.50 4.67 -7.78
CA PHE A 79 -0.02 6.02 -7.52
C PHE A 79 0.74 6.54 -8.75
N GLY A 80 1.21 7.79 -8.66
CA GLY A 80 1.91 8.45 -9.76
C GLY A 80 3.19 7.76 -10.23
N THR A 81 3.79 8.29 -11.29
CA THR A 81 4.99 7.71 -11.91
C THR A 81 6.22 7.85 -11.02
N LEU A 82 6.92 6.74 -10.78
CA LEU A 82 8.26 6.75 -10.21
C LEU A 82 9.25 7.31 -11.23
N ARG A 83 10.02 8.32 -10.80
CA ARG A 83 11.04 8.98 -11.61
C ARG A 83 12.40 8.27 -11.48
N PRO A 84 13.10 8.00 -12.61
CA PRO A 84 14.45 7.44 -12.58
C PRO A 84 15.43 8.34 -11.80
N GLY A 85 16.32 7.73 -11.02
CA GLY A 85 17.32 8.44 -10.21
C GLY A 85 16.80 9.02 -8.89
N TRP A 86 15.50 8.93 -8.62
CA TRP A 86 14.91 9.39 -7.36
C TRP A 86 14.95 8.31 -6.28
N ARG A 87 15.07 8.75 -5.03
CA ARG A 87 14.93 7.91 -3.84
C ARG A 87 13.56 8.11 -3.23
N TYR A 88 12.90 7.02 -2.89
CA TYR A 88 11.57 7.01 -2.27
C TYR A 88 11.64 6.37 -0.90
N ARG A 89 10.84 6.87 0.04
CA ARG A 89 10.65 6.25 1.35
C ARG A 89 9.25 5.65 1.42
N LEU A 90 9.19 4.34 1.64
CA LEU A 90 7.94 3.66 1.94
C LEU A 90 7.77 3.58 3.46
N GLY A 91 6.66 4.12 3.97
CA GLY A 91 6.27 4.03 5.37
C GLY A 91 4.91 3.35 5.50
N PHE A 92 4.79 2.39 6.41
CA PHE A 92 3.51 1.77 6.77
C PHE A 92 3.57 1.26 8.21
N THR A 93 2.39 1.12 8.81
CA THR A 93 2.22 0.42 10.09
C THR A 93 1.27 -0.75 9.90
N ALA A 94 1.73 -1.96 10.18
CA ALA A 94 0.92 -3.17 10.06
C ALA A 94 1.06 -4.06 11.30
N ARG A 95 -0.01 -4.80 11.59
CA ARG A 95 0.01 -5.89 12.59
C ARG A 95 -0.66 -7.10 11.97
N LYS A 96 -0.07 -8.27 12.17
CA LYS A 96 -0.64 -9.55 11.72
C LYS A 96 -1.23 -10.30 12.93
N ARG A 97 -2.31 -11.04 12.69
CA ARG A 97 -2.87 -12.03 13.62
C ARG A 97 -3.19 -13.32 12.84
N GLY A 98 -3.04 -14.48 13.48
CA GLY A 98 -3.26 -15.78 12.86
C GLY A 98 -1.97 -16.53 12.52
N PRO A 99 -2.07 -17.67 11.80
CA PRO A 99 -0.94 -18.57 11.56
C PRO A 99 0.23 -17.91 10.82
N SER A 100 1.36 -18.62 10.78
CA SER A 100 2.64 -18.16 10.19
C SER A 100 2.57 -17.95 8.67
N SER A 101 1.97 -16.84 8.24
CA SER A 101 2.03 -16.30 6.88
C SER A 101 2.99 -15.11 6.77
N VAL A 102 3.52 -14.89 5.56
CA VAL A 102 4.37 -13.73 5.22
C VAL A 102 3.49 -12.63 4.64
N MET A 103 3.53 -11.43 5.22
CA MET A 103 2.99 -10.22 4.56
C MET A 103 4.07 -9.68 3.62
N ARG A 104 3.73 -9.54 2.34
CA ARG A 104 4.62 -8.92 1.35
C ARG A 104 4.13 -7.51 1.04
N ILE A 105 5.08 -6.60 0.91
CA ILE A 105 4.84 -5.21 0.56
C ILE A 105 5.80 -4.87 -0.57
N GLY A 106 5.26 -4.30 -1.62
CA GLY A 106 6.02 -3.94 -2.80
C GLY A 106 5.33 -2.86 -3.60
N PHE A 107 6.09 -2.25 -4.49
CA PHE A 107 5.60 -1.34 -5.52
C PHE A 107 6.12 -1.83 -6.86
N SER A 108 5.38 -1.57 -7.93
CA SER A 108 5.77 -1.93 -9.29
C SER A 108 5.66 -0.72 -10.20
N ALA A 109 6.66 -0.53 -11.08
CA ALA A 109 6.64 0.48 -12.13
C ALA A 109 6.30 -0.19 -13.47
N GLY A 110 5.05 -0.11 -13.90
CA GLY A 110 4.60 -0.59 -15.21
C GLY A 110 4.37 -2.11 -15.28
N ALA A 111 3.17 -2.48 -15.75
CA ALA A 111 2.55 -3.81 -15.65
C ALA A 111 2.55 -4.38 -14.23
N GLU A 112 1.39 -4.85 -13.79
CA GLU A 112 1.31 -5.66 -12.57
C GLU A 112 2.39 -6.76 -12.64
N PRO A 113 3.18 -6.98 -11.57
CA PRO A 113 4.23 -7.99 -11.53
C PRO A 113 3.78 -9.26 -12.24
N SER A 114 4.62 -9.88 -13.06
CA SER A 114 4.27 -10.99 -13.97
C SER A 114 3.63 -12.23 -13.31
N GLY A 115 3.53 -12.29 -11.98
CA GLY A 115 2.74 -13.26 -11.20
C GLY A 115 1.36 -12.79 -10.73
N LEU A 116 0.96 -11.54 -11.01
CA LEU A 116 -0.37 -10.95 -10.77
C LEU A 116 -1.27 -10.99 -12.03
N ARG A 117 -0.80 -11.62 -13.12
CA ARG A 117 -1.66 -11.96 -14.25
C ARG A 117 -2.63 -13.07 -13.83
N ALA A 118 -3.73 -12.71 -13.20
CA ALA A 118 -4.98 -13.26 -13.68
C ALA A 118 -5.25 -12.61 -15.05
N PRO A 119 -5.75 -13.34 -16.06
CA PRO A 119 -6.16 -12.71 -17.31
C PRO A 119 -7.25 -11.69 -16.96
N TRP A 120 -6.89 -10.42 -16.94
CA TRP A 120 -7.87 -9.35 -16.90
C TRP A 120 -8.64 -9.42 -18.22
N SER A 121 -9.85 -9.98 -18.18
CA SER A 121 -10.87 -9.94 -19.23
C SER A 121 -12.05 -9.08 -18.77
N GLY A 122 -11.77 -7.95 -18.11
CA GLY A 122 -12.77 -6.93 -17.86
C GLY A 122 -13.15 -6.21 -19.17
N PRO A 123 -14.36 -5.63 -19.27
CA PRO A 123 -14.76 -4.92 -20.47
C PRO A 123 -13.82 -3.73 -20.71
N THR A 124 -13.17 -3.72 -21.87
CA THR A 124 -12.46 -2.54 -22.37
C THR A 124 -13.48 -1.40 -22.47
N PRO A 125 -13.26 -0.23 -21.83
CA PRO A 125 -14.13 0.92 -22.07
C PRO A 125 -14.04 1.30 -23.55
N SER A 126 -15.18 1.25 -24.24
CA SER A 126 -15.31 1.67 -25.63
C SER A 126 -14.95 3.15 -25.73
N ARG A 127 -13.99 3.46 -26.61
CA ARG A 127 -13.83 4.81 -27.16
C ARG A 127 -14.91 5.09 -28.18
#